data_AF-A0A1Q3RLR7-F1
#
_entry.id   AF-A0A1Q3RLR7-F1
#
_cell.length_a   1.000
_cell.length_b   1.000
_cell.length_c   1.000
_cell.angle_alpha   90.00
_cell.angle_beta   90.00
_cell.angle_gamma   90.00
#
_symmetry.space_group_name_H-M   'P 1'
#
loop_
_entity.id
_entity.type
_entity.pdbx_description
1 polymer ?
#
loop_
_entity_poly.entity_id
_entity_poly.type
_entity_poly.pdbx_seq_one_letter_code
_entity_poly.pdbx_strand_id
1 'polypeptide(L)'
;MLYYFDLQLFSEEKTEQPTYKKIKDARDKGQIAQSKDLNGAVSLLTVFVGISVFSGYLIDQILGYFNFTMNLTEDTASLFSGNGINLFLSETIFFILKLSLPLLMIALVSGVVVSYIQVGFLFTTETLKPKFDKINPIKGFKNIFSTRSLVEMVKSILKAVLLLYVSITYVLDHMMELLSTQEIETGQFIHVMWEIIYGIVIRCSIMLFVIALFDFAYKKWKNNKDLMMSKQEIKEEYKQSEGDPQLKSKIKEKQRSLAMSRMMQEVPKADVIITNPTHFAVALRYDSTLGDAPIVTAKGQDLIAQNIKRIATENSVPIVENKPLAQALYKTVDLGSYIPGDLYEAVAEVLAYVYSIKQKK
;
A
#
# COMPACT_ATOMS: atom_id res chain seq x y z
N MET A 1 30.01 -25.14 31.80
CA MET A 1 28.55 -25.09 31.55
C MET A 1 28.27 -23.77 30.86
N LEU A 2 28.28 -23.74 29.52
CA LEU A 2 28.02 -22.54 28.73
C LEU A 2 26.52 -22.26 28.80
N TYR A 3 26.13 -21.23 29.54
CA TYR A 3 24.76 -20.72 29.56
C TYR A 3 24.44 -20.16 28.18
N TYR A 4 23.61 -20.88 27.41
CA TYR A 4 22.96 -20.33 26.23
C TYR A 4 21.93 -19.31 26.71
N PHE A 5 22.30 -18.03 26.69
CA PHE A 5 21.33 -16.94 26.77
C PHE A 5 20.59 -16.91 25.44
N ASP A 6 19.30 -17.25 25.47
CA ASP A 6 18.42 -17.10 24.31
C ASP A 6 18.12 -15.60 24.13
N LEU A 7 18.93 -14.95 23.28
CA LEU A 7 18.82 -13.52 22.96
C LEU A 7 17.46 -13.15 22.34
N GLN A 8 16.61 -14.12 21.98
CA GLN A 8 15.23 -13.87 21.55
C GLN A 8 14.33 -13.33 22.67
N LEU A 9 14.69 -13.51 23.95
CA LEU A 9 13.99 -12.87 25.08
C LEU A 9 14.16 -11.35 25.12
N PHE A 10 15.18 -10.82 24.42
CA PHE A 10 15.37 -9.39 24.18
C PHE A 10 14.92 -9.00 22.77
N SER A 11 13.95 -9.72 22.17
CA SER A 11 13.26 -9.21 21.00
C SER A 11 12.68 -7.85 21.38
N GLU A 12 13.22 -6.77 20.82
CA GLU A 12 12.79 -5.41 21.11
C GLU A 12 11.26 -5.35 21.06
N GLU A 13 10.63 -4.93 22.16
CA GLU A 13 9.18 -4.79 22.18
C GLU A 13 8.74 -3.88 21.05
N LYS A 14 7.83 -4.40 20.23
CA LYS A 14 7.19 -3.69 19.13
C LYS A 14 6.29 -2.60 19.70
N THR A 15 6.89 -1.44 19.87
CA THR A 15 6.29 -0.27 20.53
C THR A 15 5.96 0.84 19.53
N GLU A 16 6.59 0.84 18.37
CA GLU A 16 6.41 1.86 17.36
C GLU A 16 5.26 1.52 16.40
N GLN A 17 4.58 2.57 15.91
CA GLN A 17 3.51 2.41 14.93
C GLN A 17 4.06 1.89 13.60
N PRO A 18 3.30 1.07 12.86
CA PRO A 18 3.72 0.59 11.55
C PRO A 18 3.89 1.73 10.56
N THR A 19 4.95 1.65 9.75
CA THR A 19 5.16 2.55 8.62
C THR A 19 4.14 2.30 7.50
N TYR A 20 3.99 3.27 6.60
CA TYR A 20 3.11 3.12 5.42
C TYR A 20 3.47 1.90 4.57
N LYS A 21 4.77 1.66 4.35
CA LYS A 21 5.26 0.52 3.57
C LYS A 21 4.95 -0.81 4.27
N LYS A 22 5.13 -0.93 5.58
CA LYS A 22 4.72 -2.12 6.34
C LYS A 22 3.23 -2.43 6.21
N ILE A 23 2.37 -1.40 6.32
CA ILE A 23 0.92 -1.55 6.14
C ILE A 23 0.61 -2.01 4.72
N LYS A 24 1.24 -1.42 3.71
CA LYS A 24 1.04 -1.78 2.31
C LYS A 24 1.47 -3.23 2.04
N ASP A 25 2.66 -3.62 2.47
CA ASP A 25 3.17 -4.99 2.30
C ASP A 25 2.28 -6.02 3.00
N ALA A 26 1.75 -5.70 4.18
CA ALA A 26 0.79 -6.55 4.88
C ALA A 26 -0.52 -6.70 4.09
N ARG A 27 -1.06 -5.60 3.56
CA ARG A 27 -2.25 -5.60 2.70
C ARG A 27 -2.01 -6.43 1.43
N ASP A 28 -0.88 -6.23 0.77
CA ASP A 28 -0.53 -6.96 -0.46
C ASP A 28 -0.39 -8.47 -0.19
N LYS A 29 0.06 -8.86 1.00
CA LYS A 29 0.09 -10.28 1.45
C LYS A 29 -1.29 -10.82 1.87
N GLY A 30 -2.34 -10.01 1.84
CA GLY A 30 -3.69 -10.34 2.27
C GLY A 30 -3.91 -10.34 3.79
N GLN A 31 -2.99 -9.76 4.57
CA GLN A 31 -3.15 -9.56 6.00
C GLN A 31 -3.97 -8.28 6.25
N ILE A 32 -5.28 -8.46 6.38
CA ILE A 32 -6.24 -7.38 6.57
C ILE A 32 -7.18 -7.66 7.74
N ALA A 33 -7.62 -6.59 8.40
CA ALA A 33 -8.66 -6.67 9.41
C ALA A 33 -10.03 -6.79 8.72
N GLN A 34 -10.61 -7.98 8.70
CA GLN A 34 -11.96 -8.22 8.19
C GLN A 34 -12.76 -9.07 9.18
N SER A 35 -13.99 -8.64 9.48
CA SER A 35 -14.95 -9.43 10.24
C SER A 35 -16.04 -9.99 9.33
N LYS A 36 -16.02 -11.32 9.17
CA LYS A 36 -17.09 -12.06 8.46
C LYS A 36 -18.44 -11.93 9.17
N ASP A 37 -18.43 -11.80 10.50
CA ASP A 37 -19.64 -11.63 11.28
C ASP A 37 -20.33 -10.30 10.98
N LEU A 38 -19.54 -9.25 10.74
CA LEU A 38 -20.10 -7.93 10.39
C LEU A 38 -20.74 -7.95 9.01
N ASN A 39 -20.12 -8.63 8.03
CA ASN A 39 -20.75 -8.87 6.73
C ASN A 39 -22.07 -9.62 6.87
N GLY A 40 -22.09 -10.71 7.65
CA GLY A 40 -23.30 -11.50 7.87
C GLY A 40 -24.41 -10.71 8.54
N ALA A 41 -24.08 -9.97 9.61
CA ALA A 41 -25.06 -9.20 10.37
C ALA A 41 -25.67 -8.05 9.56
N VAL A 42 -24.85 -7.29 8.82
CA VAL A 42 -25.36 -6.21 7.96
C VAL A 42 -26.16 -6.79 6.79
N SER A 43 -25.69 -7.87 6.15
CA SER A 43 -26.45 -8.52 5.08
C SER A 43 -27.81 -8.99 5.56
N LEU A 44 -27.88 -9.65 6.72
CA LEU A 44 -29.14 -10.11 7.31
C LEU A 44 -30.08 -8.92 7.56
N LEU A 45 -29.59 -7.89 8.27
CA LEU A 45 -30.39 -6.71 8.60
C LEU A 45 -30.93 -6.01 7.34
N THR A 46 -30.07 -5.79 6.34
CA THR A 46 -30.44 -5.06 5.13
C THR A 46 -31.44 -5.86 4.28
N VAL A 47 -31.29 -7.19 4.21
CA VAL A 47 -32.23 -8.05 3.48
C VAL A 47 -33.60 -8.03 4.15
N PHE A 48 -33.70 -8.16 5.47
CA PHE A 48 -34.99 -8.14 6.17
C PHE A 48 -35.67 -6.77 6.11
N VAL A 49 -34.92 -5.69 6.26
CA VAL A 49 -35.42 -4.33 6.00
C VAL A 49 -35.91 -4.23 4.54
N GLY A 50 -35.16 -4.81 3.60
CA GLY A 50 -35.55 -4.93 2.19
C GLY A 50 -36.88 -5.66 2.00
N ILE A 51 -37.09 -6.81 2.64
CA ILE A 51 -38.36 -7.55 2.57
C ILE A 51 -39.51 -6.66 3.07
N SER A 52 -39.31 -5.90 4.15
CA SER A 52 -40.33 -4.97 4.66
C SER A 52 -40.65 -3.85 3.66
N VAL A 53 -39.63 -3.21 3.10
CA VAL A 53 -39.78 -2.13 2.11
C VAL A 53 -40.42 -2.62 0.81
N PHE A 54 -40.04 -3.81 0.34
CA PHE A 54 -40.54 -4.43 -0.89
C PHE A 54 -41.75 -5.33 -0.65
N SER A 55 -42.31 -5.38 0.56
CA SER A 55 -43.37 -6.32 0.93
C SER A 55 -44.58 -6.25 0.00
N GLY A 56 -45.07 -5.05 -0.32
CA GLY A 56 -46.17 -4.85 -1.27
C GLY A 56 -45.87 -5.45 -2.64
N TYR A 57 -44.71 -5.12 -3.21
CA TYR A 57 -44.27 -5.69 -4.49
C TYR A 57 -44.16 -7.21 -4.45
N LEU A 58 -43.59 -7.78 -3.37
CA LEU A 58 -43.44 -9.23 -3.22
C LEU A 58 -44.80 -9.92 -3.12
N ILE A 59 -45.74 -9.35 -2.36
CA ILE A 59 -47.11 -9.84 -2.24
C ILE A 59 -47.80 -9.79 -3.62
N ASP A 60 -47.68 -8.70 -4.37
CA ASP A 60 -48.26 -8.56 -5.70
C ASP A 60 -47.73 -9.62 -6.67
N GLN A 61 -46.43 -9.93 -6.62
CA GLN A 61 -45.86 -11.02 -7.44
C GLN A 61 -46.39 -12.40 -7.03
N ILE A 62 -46.52 -12.67 -5.73
CA ILE A 62 -47.07 -13.93 -5.20
C ILE A 62 -48.53 -14.10 -5.63
N LEU A 63 -49.36 -13.07 -5.42
CA LEU A 63 -50.77 -13.10 -5.80
C LEU A 63 -50.95 -13.17 -7.31
N GLY A 64 -50.13 -12.45 -8.09
CA GLY A 64 -50.13 -12.51 -9.54
C GLY A 64 -49.81 -13.91 -10.06
N TYR A 65 -48.80 -14.56 -9.51
CA TYR A 65 -48.45 -15.93 -9.88
C TYR A 65 -49.49 -16.95 -9.41
N PHE A 66 -50.09 -16.75 -8.23
CA PHE A 66 -51.20 -17.58 -7.76
C PHE A 66 -52.41 -17.50 -8.70
N ASN A 67 -52.81 -16.29 -9.11
CA ASN A 67 -53.90 -16.11 -10.07
C ASN A 67 -53.56 -16.74 -11.43
N PHE A 68 -52.32 -16.60 -11.90
CA PHE A 68 -51.84 -17.27 -13.11
C PHE A 68 -52.01 -18.79 -13.02
N THR A 69 -51.55 -19.42 -11.93
CA THR A 69 -51.63 -20.89 -11.80
C THR A 69 -53.07 -21.38 -11.66
N MET A 70 -53.94 -20.65 -10.94
CA MET A 70 -55.36 -20.99 -10.82
C MET A 70 -56.09 -20.93 -12.17
N ASN A 71 -55.89 -19.85 -12.94
CA ASN A 71 -56.51 -19.72 -14.27
C ASN A 71 -56.00 -20.79 -15.25
N LEU A 72 -54.73 -21.18 -15.14
CA LEU A 72 -54.13 -22.21 -15.99
C LEU A 72 -54.71 -23.59 -15.70
N THR A 73 -55.12 -23.88 -14.46
CA THR A 73 -55.75 -25.15 -14.07
C THR A 73 -57.21 -25.30 -14.50
N GLU A 74 -57.87 -24.24 -14.97
CA GLU A 74 -59.24 -24.36 -15.50
C GLU A 74 -59.28 -25.09 -16.85
N ASP A 75 -58.20 -25.02 -17.66
CA ASP A 75 -58.04 -25.76 -18.92
C ASP A 75 -56.85 -26.73 -18.85
N THR A 76 -57.03 -27.79 -18.06
CA THR A 76 -56.02 -28.85 -17.85
C THR A 76 -55.54 -29.53 -19.14
N ALA A 77 -56.34 -29.54 -20.21
CA ALA A 77 -55.94 -30.14 -21.48
C ALA A 77 -54.86 -29.31 -22.20
N SER A 78 -54.97 -27.98 -22.13
CA SER A 78 -53.98 -27.06 -22.72
C SER A 78 -52.62 -27.09 -21.99
N LEU A 79 -52.63 -27.41 -20.70
CA LEU A 79 -51.46 -27.48 -19.82
C LEU A 79 -50.47 -28.58 -20.20
N PHE A 80 -50.95 -29.76 -20.60
CA PHE A 80 -50.12 -30.89 -21.01
C PHE A 80 -49.65 -30.81 -22.47
N SER A 81 -50.00 -29.73 -23.18
CA SER A 81 -49.43 -29.44 -24.50
C SER A 81 -47.98 -28.93 -24.38
N GLY A 82 -47.16 -29.14 -25.41
CA GLY A 82 -45.78 -28.62 -25.42
C GLY A 82 -45.69 -27.10 -25.23
N ASN A 83 -46.69 -26.35 -25.71
CA ASN A 83 -46.77 -24.90 -25.52
C ASN A 83 -47.21 -24.51 -24.10
N GLY A 84 -48.14 -25.25 -23.50
CA GLY A 84 -48.60 -25.03 -22.12
C GLY A 84 -47.49 -25.24 -21.09
N ILE A 85 -46.70 -26.31 -21.25
CA ILE A 85 -45.54 -26.60 -20.39
C ILE A 85 -44.49 -25.49 -20.51
N ASN A 86 -44.19 -25.03 -21.74
CA ASN A 86 -43.22 -23.95 -21.95
C ASN A 86 -43.66 -22.64 -21.32
N LEU A 87 -44.94 -22.27 -21.48
CA LEU A 87 -45.50 -21.07 -20.85
C LEU A 87 -45.40 -21.16 -19.32
N PHE A 88 -45.84 -22.26 -18.73
CA PHE A 88 -45.76 -22.49 -17.28
C PHE A 88 -44.32 -22.40 -16.75
N LEU A 89 -43.36 -23.07 -17.41
CA LEU A 89 -41.95 -23.01 -17.02
C LEU A 89 -41.40 -21.58 -17.12
N SER A 90 -41.71 -20.87 -18.20
CA SER A 90 -41.23 -19.49 -18.38
C SER A 90 -41.76 -18.55 -17.30
N GLU A 91 -43.06 -18.60 -17.00
CA GLU A 91 -43.68 -17.78 -15.95
C GLU A 91 -43.18 -18.17 -14.56
N THR A 92 -42.94 -19.45 -14.30
CA THR A 92 -42.33 -19.92 -13.05
C THR A 92 -40.91 -19.35 -12.88
N ILE A 93 -40.10 -19.38 -13.94
CA ILE A 93 -38.74 -18.81 -13.92
C ILE A 93 -38.80 -17.30 -13.69
N PHE A 94 -39.66 -16.58 -14.42
CA PHE A 94 -39.81 -15.14 -14.24
C PHE A 94 -40.33 -14.76 -12.86
N PHE A 95 -41.26 -15.54 -12.30
CA PHE A 95 -41.74 -15.37 -10.93
C PHE A 95 -40.62 -15.53 -9.91
N ILE A 96 -39.84 -16.62 -9.99
CA ILE A 96 -38.69 -16.85 -9.10
C ILE A 96 -37.67 -15.72 -9.23
N LEU A 97 -37.37 -15.28 -10.45
CA LEU A 97 -36.46 -14.15 -10.69
C LEU A 97 -37.01 -12.85 -10.09
N LYS A 98 -38.28 -12.50 -10.34
CA LYS A 98 -38.89 -11.26 -9.83
C LYS A 98 -38.95 -11.22 -8.31
N LEU A 99 -39.14 -12.35 -7.63
CA LEU A 99 -39.12 -12.43 -6.17
C LEU A 99 -37.71 -12.39 -5.59
N SER A 100 -36.78 -13.16 -6.16
CA SER A 100 -35.44 -13.33 -5.59
C SER A 100 -34.49 -12.19 -5.95
N LEU A 101 -34.59 -11.62 -7.15
CA LEU A 101 -33.62 -10.66 -7.68
C LEU A 101 -33.49 -9.39 -6.82
N PRO A 102 -34.57 -8.73 -6.35
CA PRO A 102 -34.43 -7.55 -5.48
C PRO A 102 -33.68 -7.88 -4.18
N LEU A 103 -34.01 -9.02 -3.55
CA LEU A 103 -33.39 -9.45 -2.30
C LEU A 103 -31.93 -9.86 -2.49
N LEU A 104 -31.62 -10.57 -3.58
CA LEU A 104 -30.25 -10.94 -3.96
C LEU A 104 -29.40 -9.70 -4.26
N MET A 105 -29.97 -8.70 -4.95
CA MET A 105 -29.29 -7.44 -5.22
C MET A 105 -28.99 -6.68 -3.93
N ILE A 106 -29.93 -6.63 -2.98
CA ILE A 106 -29.70 -6.03 -1.65
C ILE A 106 -28.58 -6.77 -0.91
N ALA A 107 -28.61 -8.11 -0.88
CA ALA A 107 -27.58 -8.92 -0.24
C ALA A 107 -26.20 -8.71 -0.89
N LEU A 108 -26.14 -8.69 -2.23
CA LEU A 108 -24.92 -8.48 -2.99
C LEU A 108 -24.34 -7.09 -2.73
N VAL A 109 -25.16 -6.04 -2.86
CA VAL A 109 -24.72 -4.66 -2.64
C VAL A 109 -24.27 -4.48 -1.19
N SER A 110 -25.02 -5.00 -0.22
CA SER A 110 -24.64 -4.98 1.20
C SER A 110 -23.29 -5.67 1.42
N GLY A 111 -23.10 -6.89 0.90
CA GLY A 111 -21.84 -7.63 1.05
C GLY A 111 -20.63 -6.90 0.44
N VAL A 112 -20.80 -6.32 -0.75
CA VAL A 112 -19.75 -5.54 -1.43
C VAL A 112 -19.43 -4.26 -0.65
N VAL A 113 -20.44 -3.47 -0.29
CA VAL A 113 -20.27 -2.19 0.42
C VAL A 113 -19.63 -2.41 1.78
N VAL A 114 -20.08 -3.39 2.55
CA VAL A 114 -19.54 -3.68 3.89
C VAL A 114 -18.08 -4.18 3.78
N SER A 115 -17.77 -5.03 2.81
CA SER A 115 -16.40 -5.48 2.58
C SER A 115 -15.49 -4.32 2.17
N TYR A 116 -15.99 -3.43 1.31
CA TYR A 116 -15.27 -2.24 0.88
C TYR A 116 -15.05 -1.26 2.03
N ILE A 117 -16.04 -1.03 2.91
CA ILE A 117 -15.89 -0.18 4.09
C ILE A 117 -14.84 -0.74 5.07
N GLN A 118 -14.78 -2.06 5.24
CA GLN A 118 -13.83 -2.69 6.17
C GLN A 118 -12.38 -2.65 5.66
N VAL A 119 -12.17 -2.95 4.37
CA VAL A 119 -10.83 -3.23 3.81
C VAL A 119 -10.37 -2.12 2.86
N GLY A 120 -11.28 -1.42 2.21
CA GLY A 120 -11.03 -0.56 1.06
C GLY A 120 -10.74 -1.38 -0.20
N PHE A 121 -10.28 -0.69 -1.23
CA PHE A 121 -9.81 -1.36 -2.45
C PHE A 121 -8.52 -2.15 -2.16
N LEU A 122 -8.51 -3.43 -2.52
CA LEU A 122 -7.33 -4.29 -2.43
C LEU A 122 -7.34 -5.29 -3.58
N PHE A 123 -6.35 -5.18 -4.47
CA PHE A 123 -6.12 -6.14 -5.53
C PHE A 123 -4.75 -6.79 -5.32
N THR A 124 -4.72 -8.07 -4.99
CA THR A 124 -3.48 -8.84 -4.81
C THR A 124 -3.56 -10.21 -5.46
N THR A 125 -2.49 -10.59 -6.15
CA THR A 125 -2.29 -11.93 -6.69
C THR A 125 -1.43 -12.80 -5.78
N GLU A 126 -0.83 -12.24 -4.72
CA GLU A 126 0.05 -12.98 -3.82
C GLU A 126 -0.69 -14.03 -3.01
N THR A 127 -1.96 -13.78 -2.68
CA THR A 127 -2.80 -14.72 -1.93
C THR A 127 -3.22 -15.94 -2.77
N LEU A 128 -3.14 -15.85 -4.10
CA LEU A 128 -3.47 -16.94 -5.03
C LEU A 128 -2.31 -17.95 -5.18
N LYS A 129 -1.08 -17.60 -4.78
CA LYS A 129 0.06 -18.51 -4.85
C LYS A 129 -0.16 -19.70 -3.89
N PRO A 130 -0.06 -20.95 -4.35
CA PRO A 130 -0.24 -22.12 -3.49
C PRO A 130 0.86 -22.14 -2.43
N LYS A 131 0.45 -22.05 -1.15
CA LYS A 131 1.35 -22.17 0.00
C LYS A 131 1.20 -23.59 0.54
N PHE A 132 2.12 -24.49 0.20
CA PHE A 132 2.12 -25.89 0.68
C PHE A 132 2.08 -26.01 2.20
N ASP A 133 2.61 -25.01 2.91
CA ASP A 133 2.51 -24.89 4.37
C ASP A 133 1.08 -24.84 4.92
N LYS A 134 0.10 -24.37 4.12
CA LYS A 134 -1.32 -24.33 4.51
C LYS A 134 -2.04 -25.68 4.33
N ILE A 135 -1.42 -26.64 3.64
CA ILE A 135 -2.02 -27.97 3.35
C ILE A 135 -1.62 -29.00 4.41
N ASN A 136 -0.73 -28.66 5.35
CA ASN A 136 -0.28 -29.60 6.38
C ASN A 136 -1.43 -29.96 7.36
N PRO A 137 -1.91 -31.22 7.39
CA PRO A 137 -3.03 -31.64 8.21
C PRO A 137 -2.76 -31.52 9.71
N ILE A 138 -1.51 -31.69 10.16
CA ILE A 138 -1.12 -31.57 11.56
C ILE A 138 -1.25 -30.11 12.04
N LYS A 139 -0.80 -29.14 11.23
CA LYS A 139 -1.01 -27.71 11.52
C LYS A 139 -2.51 -27.36 11.50
N GLY A 140 -3.29 -27.97 10.60
CA GLY A 140 -4.75 -27.83 10.55
C GLY A 140 -5.43 -28.28 11.84
N PHE A 141 -5.13 -29.49 12.33
CA PHE A 141 -5.65 -30.00 13.60
C PHE A 141 -5.25 -29.12 14.79
N LYS A 142 -3.99 -28.69 14.86
CA LYS A 142 -3.52 -27.77 15.92
C LYS A 142 -4.25 -26.42 15.89
N ASN A 143 -4.59 -25.92 14.70
CA ASN A 143 -5.39 -24.69 14.57
C ASN A 143 -6.82 -24.89 15.04
N ILE A 144 -7.45 -26.04 14.76
CA ILE A 144 -8.79 -26.38 15.26
C ILE A 144 -8.80 -26.44 16.79
N PHE A 145 -7.80 -27.06 17.41
CA PHE A 145 -7.65 -27.15 18.88
C PHE A 145 -6.83 -26.00 19.48
N SER A 146 -6.81 -24.83 18.84
CA SER A 146 -6.11 -23.65 19.36
C SER A 146 -6.97 -22.86 20.35
N THR A 147 -6.34 -22.08 21.23
CA THR A 147 -7.02 -21.12 22.11
C THR A 147 -7.91 -20.15 21.34
N ARG A 148 -7.51 -19.79 20.11
CA ARG A 148 -8.31 -18.97 19.21
C ARG A 148 -9.64 -19.63 18.85
N SER A 149 -9.62 -20.92 18.52
CA SER A 149 -10.83 -21.66 18.16
C SER A 149 -11.78 -21.83 19.36
N LEU A 150 -11.23 -22.06 20.56
CA LEU A 150 -12.05 -22.06 21.79
C LEU A 150 -12.74 -20.72 22.02
N VAL A 151 -12.04 -19.60 21.83
CA VAL A 151 -12.63 -18.26 21.96
C VAL A 151 -13.73 -18.03 20.90
N GLU A 152 -13.53 -18.45 19.66
CA GLU A 152 -14.58 -18.36 18.63
C GLU A 152 -15.79 -19.25 18.95
N MET A 153 -15.57 -20.45 19.50
CA MET A 153 -16.64 -21.35 19.94
C MET A 153 -17.48 -20.70 21.06
N VAL A 154 -16.82 -20.16 22.09
CA VAL A 154 -17.50 -19.45 23.18
C VAL A 154 -18.29 -18.26 22.66
N LYS A 155 -17.73 -17.45 21.76
CA LYS A 155 -18.46 -16.34 21.10
C LYS A 155 -19.69 -16.84 20.35
N SER A 156 -19.59 -17.99 19.69
CA SER A 156 -20.71 -18.57 18.92
C SER A 156 -21.83 -19.08 19.82
N ILE A 157 -21.49 -19.74 20.93
CA ILE A 157 -22.45 -20.16 21.95
C ILE A 157 -23.13 -18.94 22.59
N LEU A 158 -22.37 -17.92 22.96
CA LEU A 158 -22.94 -16.68 23.52
C LEU A 158 -23.93 -16.02 22.55
N LYS A 159 -23.60 -15.91 21.26
CA LYS A 159 -24.52 -15.39 20.24
C LYS A 159 -25.80 -16.23 20.17
N ALA A 160 -25.69 -17.57 20.19
CA ALA A 160 -26.85 -18.46 20.13
C ALA A 160 -27.75 -18.31 21.36
N VAL A 161 -27.17 -18.26 22.57
CA VAL A 161 -27.92 -18.02 23.81
C VAL A 161 -28.62 -16.67 23.80
N LEU A 162 -27.94 -15.62 23.34
CA LEU A 162 -28.53 -14.28 23.23
C LEU A 162 -29.66 -14.24 22.20
N LEU A 163 -29.51 -14.90 21.04
CA LEU A 163 -30.58 -15.02 20.04
C LEU A 163 -31.80 -15.74 20.61
N LEU A 164 -31.58 -16.86 21.31
CA LEU A 164 -32.65 -17.60 21.97
C LEU A 164 -33.34 -16.75 23.03
N TYR A 165 -32.57 -16.06 23.87
CA TYR A 165 -33.10 -15.16 24.89
C TYR A 165 -33.98 -14.07 24.29
N VAL A 166 -33.47 -13.32 23.31
CA VAL A 166 -34.21 -12.23 22.64
C VAL A 166 -35.47 -12.75 21.94
N SER A 167 -35.38 -13.92 21.30
CA SER A 167 -36.53 -14.50 20.59
C SER A 167 -37.61 -14.97 21.56
N ILE A 168 -37.23 -15.68 22.63
CA ILE A 168 -38.19 -16.17 23.63
C ILE A 168 -38.84 -15.02 24.38
N THR A 169 -38.06 -14.04 24.87
CA THR A 169 -38.64 -12.91 25.62
C THR A 169 -39.61 -12.12 24.74
N TYR A 170 -39.25 -11.88 23.48
CA TYR A 170 -40.14 -11.18 22.56
C TYR A 170 -41.45 -11.93 22.30
N VAL A 171 -41.39 -13.25 22.08
CA VAL A 171 -42.60 -14.07 21.89
C VAL A 171 -43.46 -14.08 23.15
N LEU A 172 -42.86 -14.17 24.33
CA LEU A 172 -43.59 -14.13 25.59
C LEU A 172 -44.27 -12.78 25.82
N ASP A 173 -43.61 -11.67 25.47
CA ASP A 173 -44.18 -10.32 25.56
C ASP A 173 -45.43 -10.15 24.67
N HIS A 174 -45.47 -10.84 23.52
CA HIS A 174 -46.60 -10.79 22.56
C HIS A 174 -47.52 -12.01 22.68
N MET A 175 -47.40 -12.80 23.75
CA MET A 175 -48.15 -14.05 23.90
C MET A 175 -49.67 -13.81 23.95
N MET A 176 -50.10 -12.72 24.59
CA MET A 176 -51.53 -12.36 24.65
C MET A 176 -52.09 -11.97 23.27
N GLU A 177 -51.32 -11.21 22.49
CA GLU A 177 -51.70 -10.87 21.11
C GLU A 177 -51.82 -12.14 20.26
N LEU A 178 -50.87 -13.07 20.41
CA LEU A 178 -50.86 -14.35 19.69
C LEU A 178 -52.03 -15.26 20.08
N LEU A 179 -52.50 -15.22 21.33
CA LEU A 179 -53.69 -15.95 21.75
C LEU A 179 -54.99 -15.31 21.22
N SER A 180 -55.01 -13.98 21.10
CA SER A 180 -56.17 -13.24 20.58
C SER A 180 -56.40 -13.42 19.08
N THR A 181 -55.42 -13.97 18.35
CA THR A 181 -55.55 -14.15 16.89
C THR A 181 -56.56 -15.22 16.46
N GLN A 182 -57.16 -15.97 17.40
CA GLN A 182 -58.22 -16.93 17.11
C GLN A 182 -59.55 -16.25 16.75
N GLU A 183 -59.74 -14.99 17.14
CA GLU A 183 -61.00 -14.26 17.01
C GLU A 183 -60.99 -13.21 15.88
N ILE A 184 -59.86 -13.08 15.16
CA ILE A 184 -59.65 -12.05 14.14
C ILE A 184 -59.74 -12.59 12.71
N GLU A 185 -60.01 -11.70 11.75
CA GLU A 185 -60.06 -12.04 10.33
C GLU A 185 -58.67 -12.43 9.78
N THR A 186 -58.66 -13.27 8.74
CA THR A 186 -57.44 -13.82 8.12
C THR A 186 -56.41 -12.75 7.73
N GLY A 187 -56.86 -11.59 7.23
CA GLY A 187 -55.97 -10.49 6.87
C GLY A 187 -55.26 -9.88 8.08
N GLN A 188 -56.00 -9.70 9.18
CA GLN A 188 -55.44 -9.19 10.44
C GLN A 188 -54.50 -10.21 11.08
N PHE A 189 -54.83 -11.51 11.01
CA PHE A 189 -53.94 -12.60 11.45
C PHE A 189 -52.56 -12.52 10.76
N ILE A 190 -52.53 -12.37 9.44
CA ILE A 190 -51.28 -12.27 8.66
C ILE A 190 -50.48 -11.04 9.11
N HIS A 191 -51.14 -9.91 9.37
CA HIS A 191 -50.47 -8.69 9.82
C HIS A 191 -49.82 -8.87 11.20
N VAL A 192 -50.53 -9.44 12.17
CA VAL A 192 -50.00 -9.71 13.52
C VAL A 192 -48.83 -10.69 13.46
N MET A 193 -48.96 -11.77 12.67
CA MET A 193 -47.86 -12.72 12.48
C MET A 193 -46.63 -12.06 11.85
N TRP A 194 -46.83 -11.22 10.84
CA TRP A 194 -45.75 -10.46 10.22
C TRP A 194 -45.05 -9.54 11.21
N GLU A 195 -45.79 -8.78 12.01
CA GLU A 195 -45.24 -7.85 13.00
C GLU A 195 -44.39 -8.59 14.05
N ILE A 196 -44.88 -9.73 14.54
CA ILE A 196 -44.15 -10.54 15.51
C ILE A 196 -42.88 -11.14 14.87
N ILE A 197 -42.98 -11.76 13.70
CA ILE A 197 -41.83 -12.37 13.02
C ILE A 197 -40.78 -11.31 12.66
N TYR A 198 -41.22 -10.20 12.07
CA TYR A 198 -40.34 -9.10 11.69
C TYR A 198 -39.67 -8.48 12.92
N GLY A 199 -40.41 -8.29 14.01
CA GLY A 199 -39.88 -7.78 15.27
C GLY A 199 -38.78 -8.65 15.86
N ILE A 200 -38.95 -9.98 15.90
CA ILE A 200 -37.91 -10.92 16.34
C ILE A 200 -36.67 -10.76 15.46
N VAL A 201 -36.84 -10.84 14.15
CA VAL A 201 -35.72 -10.86 13.21
C VAL A 201 -34.93 -9.54 13.26
N ILE A 202 -35.61 -8.40 13.32
CA ILE A 202 -34.92 -7.09 13.40
C ILE A 202 -34.17 -6.95 14.72
N ARG A 203 -34.76 -7.31 15.86
CA ARG A 203 -34.07 -7.26 17.17
C ARG A 203 -32.84 -8.16 17.19
N CYS A 204 -32.97 -9.39 16.70
CA CYS A 204 -31.86 -10.33 16.55
C CYS A 204 -30.78 -9.80 15.59
N SER A 205 -31.17 -9.20 14.47
CA SER A 205 -30.24 -8.63 13.49
C SER A 205 -29.47 -7.43 14.05
N ILE A 206 -30.14 -6.53 14.77
CA ILE A 206 -29.52 -5.38 15.43
C ILE A 206 -28.54 -5.86 16.51
N MET A 207 -28.94 -6.84 17.33
CA MET A 207 -28.07 -7.42 18.35
C MET A 207 -26.81 -8.04 17.73
N LEU A 208 -26.95 -8.86 16.67
CA LEU A 208 -25.82 -9.44 15.95
C LEU A 208 -24.93 -8.37 15.32
N PHE A 209 -25.53 -7.30 14.79
CA PHE A 209 -24.79 -6.16 14.24
C PHE A 209 -23.92 -5.50 15.31
N VAL A 210 -24.48 -5.23 16.49
CA VAL A 210 -23.73 -4.64 17.62
C VAL A 210 -22.58 -5.54 18.05
N ILE A 211 -22.82 -6.84 18.23
CA ILE A 211 -21.78 -7.82 18.58
C ILE A 211 -20.68 -7.85 17.50
N ALA A 212 -21.07 -7.86 16.23
CA ALA A 212 -20.13 -7.90 15.12
C ALA A 212 -19.32 -6.61 14.98
N LEU A 213 -19.89 -5.46 15.36
CA LEU A 213 -19.18 -4.19 15.39
C LEU A 213 -18.04 -4.20 16.42
N PHE A 214 -18.30 -4.74 17.62
CA PHE A 214 -17.26 -4.92 18.64
C PHE A 214 -16.18 -5.92 18.19
N ASP A 215 -16.58 -7.04 17.57
CA ASP A 215 -15.63 -8.02 17.03
C ASP A 215 -14.75 -7.41 15.91
N PHE A 216 -15.33 -6.58 15.04
CA PHE A 216 -14.58 -5.83 14.03
C PHE A 216 -13.61 -4.83 14.66
N ALA A 217 -14.03 -4.05 15.66
CA ALA A 217 -13.16 -3.11 16.36
C ALA A 217 -11.97 -3.83 17.02
N TYR A 218 -12.22 -4.97 17.68
CA TYR A 218 -11.17 -5.81 18.25
C TYR A 218 -10.21 -6.34 17.18
N LYS A 219 -10.73 -6.87 16.06
CA LYS A 219 -9.90 -7.36 14.94
C LYS A 219 -9.06 -6.25 14.31
N LYS A 220 -9.60 -5.03 14.18
CA LYS A 220 -8.89 -3.86 13.66
C LYS A 220 -7.76 -3.44 14.60
N TRP A 221 -8.03 -3.36 15.90
CA TRP A 221 -7.02 -3.06 16.91
C TRP A 221 -5.92 -4.12 16.93
N LYS A 222 -6.29 -5.41 16.94
CA LYS A 222 -5.34 -6.53 16.93
C LYS A 222 -4.47 -6.52 15.69
N ASN A 223 -5.04 -6.30 14.50
CA ASN A 223 -4.26 -6.20 13.27
C ASN A 223 -3.26 -5.05 13.33
N ASN A 224 -3.64 -3.89 13.86
CA ASN A 224 -2.70 -2.78 14.03
C ASN A 224 -1.57 -3.13 15.02
N LYS A 225 -1.92 -3.81 16.13
CA LYS A 225 -0.95 -4.28 17.12
C LYS A 225 0.02 -5.31 16.54
N ASP A 226 -0.46 -6.24 15.74
CA ASP A 226 0.35 -7.26 15.06
C ASP A 226 1.32 -6.64 14.03
N LEU A 227 0.98 -5.45 13.50
CA LEU A 227 1.82 -4.70 12.56
C LEU A 227 2.82 -3.76 13.24
N MET A 228 2.76 -3.57 14.56
CA MET A 228 3.72 -2.72 15.28
C MET A 228 5.16 -3.15 15.02
N MET A 229 6.05 -2.18 15.07
CA MET A 229 7.46 -2.33 14.70
C MET A 229 8.35 -2.01 15.89
N SER A 230 9.56 -2.56 15.88
CA SER A 230 10.61 -2.12 16.81
C SER A 230 11.35 -0.92 16.24
N LYS A 231 12.10 -0.21 17.09
CA LYS A 231 12.95 0.90 16.65
C LYS A 231 14.01 0.45 15.63
N GLN A 232 14.56 -0.75 15.81
CA GLN A 232 15.48 -1.34 14.82
C GLN A 232 14.78 -1.63 13.49
N GLU A 233 13.59 -2.25 13.51
CA GLU A 233 12.83 -2.55 12.28
C GLU A 233 12.56 -1.28 11.46
N ILE A 234 12.16 -0.18 12.12
CA ILE A 234 11.95 1.11 11.45
C ILE A 234 13.24 1.64 10.84
N LYS A 235 14.35 1.61 11.59
CA LYS A 235 15.65 2.09 11.11
C LYS A 235 16.14 1.30 9.90
N GLU A 236 15.96 -0.02 9.92
CA GLU A 236 16.28 -0.88 8.79
C GLU A 236 15.41 -0.59 7.57
N GLU A 237 14.11 -0.35 7.78
CA GLU A 237 13.19 -0.03 6.69
C GLU A 237 13.52 1.33 6.03
N TYR A 238 13.91 2.32 6.83
CA TYR A 238 14.45 3.59 6.33
C TYR A 238 15.72 3.38 5.50
N LYS A 239 16.66 2.56 5.99
CA LYS A 239 17.87 2.22 5.23
C LYS A 239 17.58 1.51 3.92
N GLN A 240 16.59 0.61 3.87
CA GLN A 240 16.20 -0.08 2.64
C GLN A 240 15.53 0.86 1.63
N SER A 241 14.78 1.86 2.11
CA SER A 241 13.98 2.73 1.24
C SER A 241 14.77 3.94 0.74
N GLU A 242 15.60 4.56 1.58
CA GLU A 242 16.41 5.74 1.21
C GLU A 242 17.90 5.42 0.96
N GLY A 243 18.35 4.20 1.27
CA GLY A 243 19.76 3.82 1.30
C GLY A 243 20.42 4.19 2.64
N ASP A 244 21.55 3.56 2.95
CA ASP A 244 22.30 3.92 4.16
C ASP A 244 22.97 5.30 3.98
N PRO A 245 22.69 6.30 4.84
CA PRO A 245 23.28 7.63 4.73
C PRO A 245 24.82 7.59 4.71
N GLN A 246 25.43 6.66 5.45
CA GLN A 246 26.88 6.50 5.47
C GLN A 246 27.40 5.99 4.12
N LEU A 247 26.66 5.10 3.47
CA LEU A 247 27.01 4.59 2.15
C LEU A 247 26.91 5.71 1.10
N LYS A 248 25.85 6.54 1.16
CA LYS A 248 25.67 7.69 0.27
C LYS A 248 26.81 8.71 0.43
N SER A 249 27.23 8.98 1.67
CA SER A 249 28.38 9.84 1.96
C SER A 249 29.69 9.26 1.40
N LYS A 250 29.95 7.97 1.61
CA LYS A 250 31.15 7.27 1.08
C LYS A 250 31.18 7.27 -0.45
N ILE A 251 30.04 7.10 -1.11
CA ILE A 251 29.93 7.18 -2.57
C ILE A 251 30.34 8.59 -3.04
N LYS A 252 29.82 9.65 -2.40
CA LYS A 252 30.13 11.04 -2.76
C LYS A 252 31.62 11.37 -2.53
N GLU A 253 32.19 10.87 -1.43
CA GLU A 253 33.61 11.02 -1.13
C GLU A 253 34.49 10.34 -2.20
N LYS A 254 34.16 9.09 -2.57
CA LYS A 254 34.88 8.35 -3.61
C LYS A 254 34.74 9.00 -5.00
N GLN A 255 33.57 9.57 -5.33
CA GLN A 255 33.39 10.33 -6.55
C GLN A 255 34.29 11.57 -6.59
N ARG A 256 34.38 12.32 -5.48
CA ARG A 256 35.26 13.49 -5.37
C ARG A 256 36.73 13.11 -5.50
N SER A 257 37.17 12.02 -4.88
CA SER A 257 38.57 11.56 -4.97
C SER A 257 38.93 11.12 -6.40
N LEU A 258 38.04 10.39 -7.09
CA LEU A 258 38.25 10.00 -8.48
C LEU A 258 38.32 11.21 -9.43
N ALA A 259 37.45 12.20 -9.26
CA ALA A 259 37.48 13.43 -10.04
C ALA A 259 38.79 14.19 -9.81
N MET A 260 39.27 14.26 -8.56
CA MET A 260 40.54 14.89 -8.22
C MET A 260 41.74 14.13 -8.82
N SER A 261 41.74 12.79 -8.78
CA SER A 261 42.79 11.98 -9.42
C SER A 261 42.84 12.20 -10.94
N ARG A 262 41.67 12.25 -11.62
CA ARG A 262 41.61 12.55 -13.06
C ARG A 262 42.14 13.94 -13.38
N MET A 263 41.76 14.95 -12.58
CA MET A 263 42.30 16.30 -12.72
C MET A 263 43.82 16.33 -12.59
N MET A 264 44.39 15.62 -11.61
CA MET A 264 45.84 15.55 -11.41
C MET A 264 46.57 14.85 -12.57
N GLN A 265 45.93 13.91 -13.26
CA GLN A 265 46.49 13.25 -14.46
C GLN A 265 46.54 14.16 -15.69
N GLU A 266 45.76 15.25 -15.72
CA GLU A 266 45.80 16.23 -16.80
C GLU A 266 46.86 17.32 -16.56
N VAL A 267 47.39 17.46 -15.34
CA VAL A 267 48.46 18.43 -15.01
C VAL A 267 49.72 18.25 -15.86
N PRO A 268 50.26 17.03 -16.08
CA PRO A 268 51.43 16.84 -16.94
C PRO A 268 51.22 17.21 -18.40
N LYS A 269 49.97 17.27 -18.87
CA LYS A 269 49.61 17.61 -20.25
C LYS A 269 49.39 19.12 -20.45
N ALA A 270 49.55 19.92 -19.40
CA ALA A 270 49.39 21.37 -19.48
C ALA A 270 50.63 22.03 -20.08
N ASP A 271 50.42 23.13 -20.80
CA ASP A 271 51.49 23.92 -21.41
C ASP A 271 52.10 24.92 -20.42
N VAL A 272 51.27 25.44 -19.52
CA VAL A 272 51.68 26.37 -18.46
C VAL A 272 50.80 26.24 -17.23
N ILE A 273 51.39 26.48 -16.06
CA ILE A 273 50.67 26.57 -14.79
C ILE A 273 50.87 27.96 -14.20
N ILE A 274 49.77 28.67 -13.99
CA ILE A 274 49.73 30.02 -13.45
C ILE A 274 49.43 29.94 -11.96
N THR A 275 50.28 30.55 -11.14
CA THR A 275 50.21 30.40 -9.69
C THR A 275 50.07 31.73 -8.96
N ASN A 276 49.32 31.69 -7.85
CA ASN A 276 49.40 32.64 -6.75
C ASN A 276 50.12 31.88 -5.61
N PRO A 277 51.34 32.30 -5.18
CA PRO A 277 52.31 31.48 -4.47
C PRO A 277 51.78 30.56 -3.37
N THR A 278 50.85 31.05 -2.55
CA THR A 278 50.33 30.33 -1.39
C THR A 278 48.89 29.84 -1.56
N HIS A 279 48.16 30.30 -2.58
CA HIS A 279 46.70 30.14 -2.61
C HIS A 279 46.15 29.45 -3.85
N PHE A 280 46.63 29.72 -5.07
CA PHE A 280 45.98 29.21 -6.27
C PHE A 280 46.99 28.65 -7.28
N ALA A 281 46.59 27.59 -7.98
CA ALA A 281 47.29 27.10 -9.16
C ALA A 281 46.27 26.71 -10.22
N VAL A 282 46.45 27.20 -11.45
CA VAL A 282 45.61 26.90 -12.60
C VAL A 282 46.50 26.43 -13.74
N ALA A 283 46.23 25.24 -14.26
CA ALA A 283 46.90 24.65 -15.40
C ALA A 283 46.10 24.92 -16.67
N LEU A 284 46.80 25.40 -17.70
CA LEU A 284 46.23 25.70 -19.01
C LEU A 284 46.88 24.82 -20.07
N ARG A 285 46.08 24.34 -21.00
CA ARG A 285 46.53 23.67 -22.21
C ARG A 285 46.05 24.44 -23.43
N TYR A 286 46.95 24.70 -24.35
CA TYR A 286 46.67 25.35 -25.62
C TYR A 286 47.00 24.38 -26.76
N ASP A 287 46.02 24.12 -27.61
CA ASP A 287 46.20 23.25 -28.77
C ASP A 287 45.97 24.07 -30.04
N SER A 288 47.05 24.32 -30.79
CA SER A 288 47.02 25.11 -32.02
C SER A 288 46.21 24.47 -33.16
N THR A 289 45.78 23.21 -33.00
CA THR A 289 45.01 22.47 -34.01
C THR A 289 43.51 22.36 -33.68
N LEU A 290 43.12 22.59 -32.43
CA LEU A 290 41.79 22.23 -31.90
C LEU A 290 40.94 23.42 -31.37
N GLY A 291 41.47 24.65 -31.31
CA GLY A 291 40.65 25.84 -31.04
C GLY A 291 41.42 27.14 -30.80
N ASP A 292 40.69 28.25 -30.82
CA ASP A 292 41.24 29.62 -30.72
C ASP A 292 41.60 30.07 -29.28
N ALA A 293 41.29 29.26 -28.26
CA ALA A 293 41.48 29.62 -26.85
C ALA A 293 42.05 28.48 -26.00
N PRO A 294 42.92 28.77 -25.01
CA PRO A 294 43.38 27.79 -24.02
C PRO A 294 42.26 27.22 -23.14
N ILE A 295 42.40 25.96 -22.72
CA ILE A 295 41.47 25.25 -21.84
C ILE A 295 42.09 25.08 -20.44
N VAL A 296 41.28 25.26 -19.39
CA VAL A 296 41.69 24.97 -18.02
C VAL A 296 41.66 23.46 -17.76
N THR A 297 42.82 22.82 -17.65
CA THR A 297 42.92 21.36 -17.46
C THR A 297 42.95 20.94 -15.99
N ALA A 298 43.51 21.79 -15.12
CA ALA A 298 43.52 21.60 -13.67
C ALA A 298 43.39 22.93 -12.94
N LYS A 299 42.66 22.99 -11.83
CA LYS A 299 42.68 24.15 -10.93
C LYS A 299 42.56 23.73 -9.47
N GLY A 300 43.25 24.42 -8.57
CA GLY A 300 43.29 24.07 -7.16
C GLY A 300 43.56 25.27 -6.26
N GLN A 301 43.12 25.14 -5.02
CA GLN A 301 43.43 26.08 -3.94
C GLN A 301 44.25 25.39 -2.83
N ASP A 302 45.11 26.14 -2.16
CA ASP A 302 45.90 25.74 -0.98
C ASP A 302 46.64 24.39 -1.20
N LEU A 303 46.28 23.34 -0.47
CA LEU A 303 46.91 22.01 -0.59
C LEU A 303 46.81 21.41 -2.00
N ILE A 304 45.70 21.65 -2.70
CA ILE A 304 45.53 21.19 -4.09
C ILE A 304 46.46 21.97 -5.01
N ALA A 305 46.60 23.28 -4.79
CA ALA A 305 47.52 24.12 -5.55
C ALA A 305 48.98 23.70 -5.34
N GLN A 306 49.36 23.34 -4.11
CA GLN A 306 50.69 22.81 -3.80
C GLN A 306 50.94 21.47 -4.52
N ASN A 307 49.95 20.58 -4.55
CA ASN A 307 50.06 19.32 -5.27
C ASN A 307 50.16 19.50 -6.80
N ILE A 308 49.40 20.44 -7.38
CA ILE A 308 49.52 20.79 -8.80
C ILE A 308 50.95 21.29 -9.10
N LYS A 309 51.49 22.19 -8.28
CA LYS A 309 52.87 22.67 -8.42
C LYS A 309 53.90 21.55 -8.29
N ARG A 310 53.71 20.61 -7.35
CA ARG A 310 54.61 19.47 -7.18
C ARG A 310 54.63 18.58 -8.43
N ILE A 311 53.47 18.21 -8.94
CA ILE A 311 53.34 17.38 -10.16
C ILE A 311 53.90 18.12 -11.38
N ALA A 312 53.69 19.43 -11.46
CA ALA A 312 54.25 20.27 -12.52
C ALA A 312 55.78 20.24 -12.54
N THR A 313 56.41 20.43 -11.37
CA THR A 313 57.87 20.35 -11.23
C THR A 313 58.39 18.97 -11.59
N GLU A 314 57.73 17.90 -11.13
CA GLU A 314 58.08 16.51 -11.45
C GLU A 314 58.01 16.20 -12.95
N ASN A 315 57.08 16.84 -13.68
CA ASN A 315 56.86 16.62 -15.12
C ASN A 315 57.42 17.75 -15.99
N SER A 316 58.24 18.65 -15.43
CA SER A 316 58.86 19.79 -16.14
C SER A 316 57.86 20.72 -16.86
N VAL A 317 56.66 20.87 -16.30
CA VAL A 317 55.66 21.84 -16.79
C VAL A 317 56.03 23.25 -16.29
N PRO A 318 56.14 24.26 -17.17
CA PRO A 318 56.48 25.62 -16.79
C PRO A 318 55.49 26.23 -15.79
N ILE A 319 56.02 26.79 -14.69
CA ILE A 319 55.24 27.48 -13.67
C ILE A 319 55.53 28.98 -13.77
N VAL A 320 54.48 29.78 -13.92
CA VAL A 320 54.56 31.25 -13.97
C VAL A 320 53.79 31.83 -12.78
N GLU A 321 54.42 32.74 -12.06
CA GLU A 321 53.77 33.47 -10.98
C GLU A 321 53.04 34.70 -11.54
N ASN A 322 51.71 34.71 -11.43
CA ASN A 322 50.89 35.87 -11.76
C ASN A 322 49.65 35.86 -10.85
N LYS A 323 49.74 36.58 -9.73
CA LYS A 323 48.72 36.55 -8.67
C LYS A 323 47.33 37.02 -9.16
N PRO A 324 47.20 38.16 -9.89
CA PRO A 324 45.92 38.60 -10.42
C PRO A 324 45.30 37.59 -11.38
N LEU A 325 46.09 37.06 -12.31
CA LEU A 325 45.62 36.13 -13.34
C LEU A 325 45.21 34.78 -12.75
N ALA A 326 45.99 34.22 -11.82
CA ALA A 326 45.65 32.97 -11.13
C ALA A 326 44.34 33.09 -10.33
N GLN A 327 44.11 34.22 -9.66
CA GLN A 327 42.86 34.47 -8.93
C GLN A 327 41.66 34.62 -9.86
N ALA A 328 41.82 35.35 -10.97
CA ALA A 328 40.79 35.52 -11.98
C ALA A 328 40.40 34.15 -12.56
N LEU A 329 41.37 33.42 -13.12
CA LEU A 329 41.15 32.11 -13.73
C LEU A 329 40.50 31.09 -12.78
N TYR A 330 40.91 31.06 -11.51
CA TYR A 330 40.33 30.14 -10.54
C TYR A 330 38.84 30.41 -10.28
N LYS A 331 38.46 31.70 -10.20
CA LYS A 331 37.11 32.15 -9.85
C LYS A 331 36.15 32.18 -11.03
N THR A 332 36.62 32.52 -12.23
CA THR A 332 35.75 32.77 -13.39
C THR A 332 35.66 31.62 -14.38
N VAL A 333 36.62 30.68 -14.38
CA VAL A 333 36.68 29.62 -15.40
C VAL A 333 36.55 28.24 -14.78
N ASP A 334 35.61 27.44 -15.27
CA ASP A 334 35.42 26.06 -14.83
C ASP A 334 36.42 25.08 -15.45
N LEU A 335 36.64 23.97 -14.74
CA LEU A 335 37.54 22.91 -15.18
C LEU A 335 37.05 22.32 -16.52
N GLY A 336 37.94 22.19 -17.49
CA GLY A 336 37.63 21.69 -18.84
C GLY A 336 37.00 22.71 -19.77
N SER A 337 36.83 23.97 -19.33
CA SER A 337 36.26 25.05 -20.16
C SER A 337 37.35 25.92 -20.77
N TYR A 338 37.02 26.55 -21.90
CA TYR A 338 37.83 27.59 -22.52
C TYR A 338 37.88 28.84 -21.63
N ILE A 339 39.02 29.53 -21.65
CA ILE A 339 39.12 30.83 -20.99
C ILE A 339 38.15 31.86 -21.65
N PRO A 340 37.67 32.87 -20.91
CA PRO A 340 36.85 33.96 -21.45
C PRO A 340 37.72 35.03 -22.12
N GLY A 341 37.14 35.76 -23.08
CA GLY A 341 37.82 36.77 -23.91
C GLY A 341 38.60 37.82 -23.10
N ASP A 342 38.04 38.25 -21.96
CA ASP A 342 38.64 39.25 -21.08
C ASP A 342 40.02 38.84 -20.52
N LEU A 343 40.34 37.53 -20.53
CA LEU A 343 41.61 36.99 -20.05
C LEU A 343 42.57 36.58 -21.17
N TYR A 344 42.21 36.78 -22.44
CA TYR A 344 43.01 36.28 -23.58
C TYR A 344 44.36 36.95 -23.65
N GLU A 345 44.40 38.28 -23.54
CA GLU A 345 45.62 39.06 -23.62
C GLU A 345 46.62 38.65 -22.52
N ALA A 346 46.15 38.58 -21.28
CA ALA A 346 46.96 38.19 -20.13
C ALA A 346 47.46 36.74 -20.20
N VAL A 347 46.65 35.82 -20.73
CA VAL A 347 47.07 34.42 -20.92
C VAL A 347 48.03 34.28 -22.12
N ALA A 348 47.81 35.02 -23.20
CA ALA A 348 48.67 35.01 -24.39
C ALA A 348 50.07 35.53 -24.06
N GLU A 349 50.18 36.58 -23.24
CA GLU A 349 51.46 37.11 -22.75
C GLU A 349 52.24 36.02 -21.98
N VAL A 350 51.56 35.31 -21.08
CA VAL A 350 52.16 34.21 -20.30
C VAL A 350 52.58 33.04 -21.18
N LEU A 351 51.76 32.63 -22.15
CA LEU A 351 52.12 31.57 -23.10
C LEU A 351 53.30 31.98 -23.98
N ALA A 352 53.29 33.21 -24.52
CA ALA A 352 54.40 33.74 -25.32
C ALA A 352 55.71 33.76 -24.54
N TYR A 353 55.66 34.17 -23.26
CA TYR A 353 56.82 34.11 -22.37
C TYR A 353 57.36 32.67 -22.21
N VAL A 354 56.48 31.70 -21.96
CA VAL A 354 56.85 30.28 -21.82
C VAL A 354 57.44 29.70 -23.11
N TYR A 355 56.86 30.00 -24.27
CA TYR A 355 57.39 29.54 -25.56
C TYR A 355 58.74 30.20 -25.91
N SER A 356 58.94 31.47 -25.53
CA SER A 356 60.23 32.15 -25.72
C SER A 356 61.36 31.52 -24.91
N ILE A 357 61.05 30.99 -23.72
CA ILE A 357 61.99 30.25 -22.86
C ILE A 357 62.26 28.85 -23.41
N LYS A 358 61.24 28.17 -23.97
CA LYS A 358 61.40 26.86 -24.62
C LYS A 358 62.24 26.92 -25.91
N GLN A 359 62.23 28.03 -26.65
CA GLN A 359 63.04 28.22 -27.87
C GLN A 359 64.51 28.61 -27.59
N LYS A 360 64.83 29.06 -26.37
CA LYS A 360 66.19 29.46 -25.95
C LYS A 360 67.00 28.34 -25.26
N LYS A 361 66.37 27.18 -25.03
CA LYS A 361 67.02 25.93 -24.63
C LYS A 361 67.09 25.01 -25.83
#